data_AF-A0AAU2ZZU7-F1
#
_entry.id   AF-A0AAU2ZZU7-F1
#
_cell.length_a   1.000
_cell.length_b   1.000
_cell.length_c   1.000
_cell.angle_alpha   90.00
_cell.angle_beta   90.00
_cell.angle_gamma   90.00
#
_symmetry.space_group_name_H-M   'P 1'
#
loop_
_entity.id
_entity.type
_entity.pdbx_description
1 polymer ?
#
loop_
_entity_poly.entity_id
_entity_poly.type
_entity_poly.pdbx_seq_one_letter_code
_entity_poly.pdbx_strand_id
1 'polypeptide(L)'
;MTASASATAGATGGAGTGAPSGAGTGLGFCRVTIVAPDSRIDVALPDDVPVADLNPEILRLSQQSPAEGAPVGYHLVRRDGTVLDSARSFAAQRILDGELLTLRPFSESLPPAVFDDVSEAVASAVTRDRTLWNGDLTRGAGLIGGGVLPALLAFVTWTAEPHHDMNSLQGVLAAVAGLLLVVLACVRARVYDDRGSAVALGLGALPNVAVAGSGLLPLADHQGIGRLQFLLACTAVLLASVVLTLVSPGGDGPFVAFVFASAVGVLTTFIAILTDLTAVETAGLCAPLSVGALAFLPGLSMRFARLPIGFEPPSMARGEYGNDPANQEPVEADRIAAQARRGHELLVGLVGGCALVSVGAAAVLGFSHDVWGQLLAFATGVAMLMRAQLFRYTAQVASLLAAGLASLVLLGLGLSLHPPLDYLDDFFRKGDSTPLDIRTVWLVAVIAAATALITSIGLITPRRGVSPFWGRFMEIAETFVLLTLVPLTLAVFDVYAQARAMTG
;
A
#
# COMPACT_ATOMS: atom_id res chain seq x y z
N MET A 1 -47.20 -41.70 38.50
CA MET A 1 -48.03 -42.46 37.55
C MET A 1 -47.06 -43.21 36.65
N THR A 2 -46.96 -44.54 36.86
CA THR A 2 -46.43 -45.60 35.93
C THR A 2 -45.08 -45.40 35.23
N ALA A 3 -44.12 -46.32 35.13
CA ALA A 3 -43.88 -47.66 35.65
C ALA A 3 -42.48 -48.11 35.13
N SER A 4 -41.62 -48.59 36.05
CA SER A 4 -40.84 -49.85 35.99
C SER A 4 -40.27 -50.46 34.69
N ALA A 5 -38.98 -50.81 34.74
CA ALA A 5 -38.39 -52.13 34.41
C ALA A 5 -36.87 -52.12 34.76
N SER A 6 -36.39 -52.69 35.87
CA SER A 6 -35.89 -54.07 36.07
C SER A 6 -34.78 -54.49 35.08
N ALA A 7 -33.49 -54.47 35.45
CA ALA A 7 -32.73 -55.44 36.26
C ALA A 7 -32.45 -56.80 35.55
N THR A 8 -31.17 -57.16 35.42
CA THR A 8 -30.63 -58.51 35.70
C THR A 8 -29.11 -58.51 35.82
N ALA A 9 -28.63 -59.24 36.81
CA ALA A 9 -27.24 -59.57 37.11
C ALA A 9 -26.78 -60.83 36.33
N GLY A 10 -25.46 -61.04 36.25
CA GLY A 10 -24.87 -62.29 35.79
C GLY A 10 -23.35 -62.27 35.92
N ALA A 11 -22.78 -63.27 36.61
CA ALA A 11 -21.43 -63.30 37.13
C ALA A 11 -20.46 -64.21 36.31
N THR A 12 -19.17 -64.09 36.66
CA THR A 12 -18.06 -65.07 36.59
C THR A 12 -17.47 -65.54 35.24
N GLY A 13 -16.16 -65.29 35.09
CA GLY A 13 -15.16 -66.34 34.80
C GLY A 13 -14.59 -66.41 33.37
N GLY A 14 -13.27 -66.28 33.23
CA GLY A 14 -12.53 -66.80 32.07
C GLY A 14 -11.23 -66.09 31.74
N ALA A 15 -10.10 -66.67 32.17
CA ALA A 15 -8.77 -66.32 31.66
C ALA A 15 -8.63 -66.76 30.19
N GLY A 16 -8.04 -65.89 29.36
CA GLY A 16 -7.81 -66.15 27.94
C GLY A 16 -6.59 -65.39 27.44
N THR A 17 -5.46 -66.08 27.46
CA THR A 17 -4.19 -65.73 26.81
C THR A 17 -4.43 -65.44 25.31
N GLY A 18 -3.86 -64.36 24.79
CA GLY A 18 -3.91 -64.07 23.36
C GLY A 18 -3.34 -62.71 23.01
N ALA A 19 -2.02 -62.55 23.15
CA ALA A 19 -1.30 -61.52 22.42
C ALA A 19 -1.36 -61.84 20.91
N PRO A 20 -1.74 -60.91 20.03
CA PRO A 20 -1.32 -60.95 18.66
C PRO A 20 -0.03 -60.13 18.55
N SER A 21 1.11 -60.82 18.60
CA SER A 21 2.34 -60.35 17.96
C SER A 21 2.19 -60.55 16.45
N GLY A 22 2.37 -59.48 15.68
CA GLY A 22 2.38 -59.51 14.21
C GLY A 22 2.25 -58.09 13.64
N ALA A 23 3.32 -57.29 13.71
CA ALA A 23 4.34 -57.15 12.67
C ALA A 23 3.99 -56.07 11.63
N GLY A 24 4.49 -54.87 11.91
CA GLY A 24 4.77 -53.81 10.95
C GLY A 24 5.96 -53.02 11.47
N THR A 25 7.14 -53.28 10.92
CA THR A 25 8.41 -52.63 11.25
C THR A 25 8.35 -51.13 10.95
N GLY A 26 8.08 -50.33 11.97
CA GLY A 26 8.48 -48.93 12.09
C GLY A 26 9.16 -48.79 13.45
N LEU A 27 10.30 -48.12 13.50
CA LEU A 27 10.90 -47.68 14.78
C LEU A 27 9.76 -46.99 15.55
N GLY A 28 9.35 -47.45 16.74
CA GLY A 28 8.14 -47.01 17.48
C GLY A 28 8.08 -45.52 17.79
N PHE A 29 8.00 -44.71 16.74
CA PHE A 29 8.18 -43.29 16.65
C PHE A 29 7.33 -42.82 15.48
N CYS A 30 6.52 -41.80 15.72
CA CYS A 30 5.76 -41.08 14.72
C CYS A 30 6.39 -39.71 14.50
N ARG A 31 6.67 -39.37 13.24
CA ARG A 31 7.09 -38.02 12.84
C ARG A 31 5.86 -37.14 12.70
N VAL A 32 5.74 -36.12 13.53
CA VAL A 32 4.63 -35.17 13.46
C VAL A 32 5.14 -33.74 13.37
N THR A 33 4.40 -32.90 12.65
CA THR A 33 4.60 -31.46 12.67
C THR A 33 3.71 -30.87 13.75
N ILE A 34 4.29 -30.22 14.75
CA ILE A 34 3.57 -29.50 15.79
C ILE A 34 3.60 -28.01 15.46
N VAL A 35 2.42 -27.42 15.29
CA VAL A 35 2.22 -25.99 15.07
C VAL A 35 1.76 -25.37 16.37
N ALA A 36 2.65 -24.61 17.01
CA ALA A 36 2.38 -23.76 18.16
C ALA A 36 2.08 -22.31 17.69
N PRO A 37 1.58 -21.42 18.57
CA PRO A 37 1.23 -20.05 18.19
C PRO A 37 2.36 -19.27 17.49
N ASP A 38 3.59 -19.39 18.02
CA ASP A 38 4.75 -18.64 17.54
C ASP A 38 5.83 -19.52 16.90
N SER A 39 5.61 -20.84 16.83
CA SER A 39 6.63 -21.78 16.35
C SER A 39 6.04 -22.99 15.64
N ARG A 40 6.81 -23.57 14.72
CA ARG A 40 6.51 -24.83 14.08
C ARG A 40 7.72 -25.75 14.23
N ILE A 41 7.50 -26.92 14.79
CA ILE A 41 8.55 -27.91 15.00
C ILE A 41 8.16 -29.25 14.39
N ASP A 42 9.11 -29.92 13.74
CA ASP A 42 8.94 -31.28 13.26
C ASP A 42 9.68 -32.21 14.23
N VAL A 43 8.93 -33.08 14.90
CA VAL A 43 9.45 -33.94 15.97
C VAL A 43 9.10 -35.39 15.71
N ALA A 44 10.04 -36.28 16.01
CA ALA A 44 9.81 -37.72 16.04
C ALA A 44 9.53 -38.11 17.49
N LEU A 45 8.30 -38.51 17.79
CA LEU A 45 7.83 -38.83 19.14
C LEU A 45 7.44 -40.30 19.22
N PRO A 46 7.69 -41.00 20.34
CA PRO A 46 7.25 -42.38 20.52
C PRO A 46 5.75 -42.55 20.25
N ASP A 47 5.37 -43.56 19.46
CA ASP A 47 3.98 -43.75 19.03
C ASP A 47 3.15 -44.64 19.98
N ASP A 48 3.82 -45.32 20.91
CA ASP A 48 3.27 -46.24 21.92
C ASP A 48 3.04 -45.57 23.29
N VAL A 49 3.58 -44.37 23.52
CA VAL A 49 3.46 -43.61 24.76
C VAL A 49 2.21 -42.71 24.76
N PRO A 50 1.46 -42.58 25.88
CA PRO A 50 0.35 -41.63 25.99
C PRO A 50 0.75 -40.19 25.72
N VAL A 51 -0.13 -39.43 25.06
CA VAL A 51 0.12 -38.02 24.72
C VAL A 51 0.41 -37.15 25.95
N ALA A 52 -0.19 -37.45 27.11
CA ALA A 52 0.06 -36.74 28.37
C ALA A 52 1.54 -36.75 28.80
N ASP A 53 2.24 -37.86 28.56
CA ASP A 53 3.64 -38.01 28.96
C ASP A 53 4.59 -37.35 27.95
N LEU A 54 4.14 -37.16 26.70
CA LEU A 54 4.88 -36.48 25.63
C LEU A 54 4.73 -34.95 25.72
N ASN A 55 3.64 -34.45 26.29
CA ASN A 55 3.33 -33.02 26.37
C ASN A 55 4.43 -32.15 26.99
N PRO A 56 5.08 -32.51 28.12
CA PRO A 56 6.16 -31.69 28.69
C PRO A 56 7.34 -31.51 27.72
N GLU A 57 7.67 -32.57 26.98
CA GLU A 57 8.76 -32.55 26.02
C GLU A 57 8.39 -31.76 24.77
N ILE A 58 7.15 -31.89 24.29
CA ILE A 58 6.59 -31.07 23.20
C ILE A 58 6.61 -29.59 23.56
N LEU A 59 6.21 -29.22 24.78
CA LEU A 59 6.21 -27.84 25.26
C LEU A 59 7.64 -27.29 25.37
N ARG A 60 8.58 -28.10 25.87
CA ARG A 60 10.00 -27.74 25.92
C ARG A 60 10.57 -27.49 24.53
N LEU A 61 10.30 -28.38 23.57
CA LEU A 61 10.79 -28.27 22.19
C LEU A 61 10.14 -27.12 21.42
N SER A 62 8.87 -26.82 21.69
CA SER A 62 8.15 -25.69 21.08
C SER A 62 8.39 -24.35 21.79
N GLN A 63 9.17 -24.37 22.89
CA GLN A 63 9.43 -23.24 23.79
C GLN A 63 8.15 -22.55 24.27
N GLN A 64 7.09 -23.32 24.48
CA GLN A 64 5.81 -22.80 24.93
C GLN A 64 5.72 -22.86 26.45
N SER A 65 5.34 -21.74 27.06
CA SER A 65 5.04 -21.63 28.48
C SER A 65 3.64 -21.05 28.66
N PRO A 66 2.85 -21.53 29.62
CA PRO A 66 1.56 -20.92 29.93
C PRO A 66 1.70 -19.42 30.20
N ALA A 67 0.81 -18.62 29.61
CA ALA A 67 0.75 -17.19 29.91
C ALA A 67 0.45 -16.96 31.39
N GLU A 68 1.01 -15.89 31.96
CA GLU A 68 0.87 -15.55 33.38
C GLU A 68 -0.62 -15.35 33.73
N GLY A 69 -1.16 -16.24 34.58
CA GLY A 69 -2.57 -16.24 34.99
C GLY A 69 -3.53 -17.09 34.14
N ALA A 70 -3.06 -17.76 33.07
CA ALA A 70 -3.88 -18.68 32.28
C ALA A 70 -3.97 -20.09 32.93
N PRO A 71 -5.09 -20.82 32.77
CA PRO A 71 -5.17 -22.23 33.15
C PRO A 71 -4.03 -23.04 32.51
N VAL A 72 -3.33 -23.83 33.33
CA VAL A 72 -2.20 -24.65 32.87
C VAL A 72 -2.70 -25.82 32.03
N GLY A 73 -2.17 -25.97 30.82
CA GLY A 73 -2.44 -27.12 29.95
C GLY A 73 -2.46 -26.76 28.47
N TYR A 74 -2.08 -27.72 27.63
CA TYR A 74 -2.18 -27.63 26.19
C TYR A 74 -2.82 -28.91 25.64
N HIS A 75 -3.52 -28.76 24.53
CA HIS A 75 -4.10 -29.86 23.78
C HIS A 75 -3.51 -29.91 22.38
N LEU A 76 -3.23 -31.12 21.91
CA LEU A 76 -2.95 -31.37 20.50
C LEU A 76 -4.27 -31.52 19.77
N VAL A 77 -4.44 -30.78 18.68
CA VAL A 77 -5.64 -30.78 17.86
C VAL A 77 -5.26 -31.15 16.44
N ARG A 78 -5.94 -32.15 15.88
CA ARG A 78 -5.75 -32.56 14.48
C ARG A 78 -6.30 -31.46 13.54
N ARG A 79 -5.87 -31.46 12.29
CA ARG A 79 -6.33 -30.50 11.26
C ARG A 79 -7.85 -30.48 11.06
N ASP A 80 -8.55 -31.57 11.35
CA ASP A 80 -10.00 -31.69 11.29
C ASP A 80 -10.73 -31.06 12.50
N GLY A 81 -9.98 -30.54 13.48
CA GLY A 81 -10.51 -29.94 14.71
C GLY A 81 -10.70 -30.94 15.86
N THR A 82 -10.38 -32.22 15.66
CA THR A 82 -10.49 -33.23 16.72
C THR A 82 -9.39 -33.04 17.76
N VAL A 83 -9.77 -32.89 19.02
CA VAL A 83 -8.84 -32.83 20.16
C VAL A 83 -8.33 -34.23 20.46
N LEU A 84 -7.01 -34.41 20.52
CA LEU A 84 -6.40 -35.68 20.89
C LEU A 84 -6.65 -35.96 22.38
N ASP A 85 -7.00 -37.20 22.67
CA ASP A 85 -7.14 -37.71 24.02
C ASP A 85 -5.74 -37.86 24.64
N SER A 86 -5.50 -37.15 25.74
CA SER A 86 -4.20 -37.17 26.43
C SER A 86 -3.88 -38.52 27.06
N ALA A 87 -4.90 -39.36 27.34
CA ALA A 87 -4.71 -40.68 27.93
C ALA A 87 -4.29 -41.78 26.93
N ARG A 88 -4.30 -41.48 25.62
CA ARG A 88 -4.06 -42.48 24.56
C ARG A 88 -2.79 -42.15 23.78
N SER A 89 -2.12 -43.17 23.24
CA SER A 89 -0.93 -42.99 22.41
C SER A 89 -1.28 -42.56 20.98
N PHE A 90 -0.27 -42.09 20.22
CA PHE A 90 -0.46 -41.70 18.82
C PHE A 90 -0.89 -42.89 17.94
N ALA A 91 -0.33 -44.07 18.14
CA ALA A 91 -0.73 -45.29 17.44
C ALA A 91 -2.18 -45.66 17.75
N ALA A 92 -2.60 -45.54 19.02
CA ALA A 92 -3.98 -45.84 19.44
C ALA A 92 -5.00 -44.85 18.84
N GLN A 93 -4.57 -43.62 18.56
CA GLN A 93 -5.38 -42.56 17.94
C GLN A 93 -5.21 -42.49 16.41
N ARG A 94 -4.46 -43.42 15.82
CA ARG A 94 -4.17 -43.52 14.37
C ARG A 94 -3.63 -42.21 13.79
N ILE A 95 -2.67 -41.61 14.49
CA ILE A 95 -1.89 -40.49 13.95
C ILE A 95 -0.88 -41.07 12.96
N LEU A 96 -0.76 -40.42 11.80
CA LEU A 96 0.13 -40.86 10.73
C LEU A 96 1.44 -40.06 10.72
N ASP A 97 2.49 -40.66 10.18
CA ASP A 97 3.73 -39.95 9.90
C ASP A 97 3.50 -38.77 8.93
N GLY A 98 4.06 -37.62 9.28
CA GLY A 98 3.90 -36.34 8.59
C GLY A 98 2.62 -35.60 8.93
N GLU A 99 1.82 -36.09 9.88
CA GLU A 99 0.58 -35.42 10.27
C GLU A 99 0.84 -34.11 11.03
N LEU A 100 0.00 -33.11 10.75
CA LEU A 100 0.11 -31.78 11.34
C LEU A 100 -0.87 -31.66 12.52
N LEU A 101 -0.31 -31.42 13.70
CA LEU A 101 -1.02 -31.24 14.96
C LEU A 101 -0.85 -29.79 15.42
N THR A 102 -1.96 -29.15 15.78
CA THR A 102 -1.94 -27.79 16.33
C THR A 102 -1.93 -27.87 17.85
N LEU A 103 -0.97 -27.21 18.48
CA LEU A 103 -0.89 -27.08 19.92
C LEU A 103 -1.73 -25.87 20.36
N ARG A 104 -2.86 -26.13 21.04
CA ARG A 104 -3.75 -25.07 21.55
C ARG A 104 -3.69 -24.96 23.07
N PRO A 105 -3.62 -23.76 23.64
CA PRO A 105 -3.75 -23.56 25.08
C PRO A 105 -5.11 -24.08 25.58
N PHE A 106 -5.13 -24.68 26.78
CA PHE A 106 -6.36 -25.14 27.42
C PHE A 106 -7.40 -24.01 27.50
N SER A 107 -6.95 -22.78 27.78
CA SER A 107 -7.80 -21.58 27.85
C SER A 107 -8.66 -21.34 26.61
N GLU A 108 -8.19 -21.75 25.42
CA GLU A 108 -8.93 -21.59 24.16
C GLU A 108 -9.95 -22.71 23.90
N SER A 109 -9.90 -23.78 24.70
CA SER A 109 -10.81 -24.93 24.62
C SER A 109 -11.90 -24.93 25.69
N LEU A 110 -11.94 -23.90 26.56
CA LEU A 110 -13.05 -23.75 27.48
C LEU A 110 -14.36 -23.51 26.71
N PRO A 111 -15.50 -24.04 27.21
CA PRO A 111 -16.81 -23.66 26.71
C PRO A 111 -16.95 -22.14 26.69
N PRO A 112 -17.69 -21.56 25.73
CA PRO A 112 -17.93 -20.13 25.70
C PRO A 112 -18.50 -19.68 27.06
N ALA A 113 -18.04 -18.54 27.54
CA ALA A 113 -18.51 -17.96 28.80
C ALA A 113 -20.05 -17.87 28.76
N VAL A 114 -20.70 -18.56 29.69
CA VAL A 114 -22.14 -18.44 29.89
C VAL A 114 -22.33 -17.26 30.81
N PHE A 115 -22.91 -16.19 30.28
CA PHE A 115 -23.24 -15.00 31.06
C PHE A 115 -24.62 -15.19 31.67
N ASP A 116 -24.72 -14.97 32.98
CA ASP A 116 -26.00 -15.05 33.70
C ASP A 116 -26.89 -13.82 33.47
N ASP A 117 -26.32 -12.72 32.99
CA ASP A 117 -27.00 -11.45 32.70
C ASP A 117 -26.90 -11.08 31.22
N VAL A 118 -28.06 -10.80 30.61
CA VAL A 118 -28.17 -10.34 29.22
C VAL A 118 -27.47 -8.99 29.03
N SER A 119 -27.47 -8.12 30.04
CA SER A 119 -26.80 -6.82 29.98
C SER A 119 -25.28 -6.97 29.95
N GLU A 120 -24.72 -7.91 30.73
CA GLU A 120 -23.29 -8.26 30.71
C GLU A 120 -22.90 -8.94 29.39
N ALA A 121 -23.76 -9.83 28.88
CA ALA A 121 -23.55 -10.46 27.57
C ALA A 121 -23.50 -9.41 26.44
N VAL A 122 -24.41 -8.44 26.44
CA VAL A 122 -24.44 -7.35 25.45
C VAL A 122 -23.26 -6.40 25.64
N ALA A 123 -22.93 -6.04 26.89
CA ALA A 123 -21.79 -5.18 27.19
C ALA A 123 -20.49 -5.81 26.70
N SER A 124 -20.25 -7.09 27.03
CA SER A 124 -19.04 -7.80 26.61
C SER A 124 -18.97 -7.96 25.08
N ALA A 125 -20.09 -8.27 24.43
CA ALA A 125 -20.18 -8.37 22.97
C ALA A 125 -19.86 -7.01 22.30
N VAL A 126 -20.41 -5.91 22.82
CA VAL A 126 -20.15 -4.57 22.28
C VAL A 126 -18.70 -4.14 22.48
N THR A 127 -18.11 -4.37 23.65
CA THR A 127 -16.68 -4.06 23.89
C THR A 127 -15.73 -4.96 23.10
N ARG A 128 -16.14 -6.19 22.76
CA ARG A 128 -15.33 -7.11 21.94
C ARG A 128 -15.36 -6.73 20.47
N ASP A 129 -16.53 -6.32 19.96
CA ASP A 129 -16.72 -6.03 18.53
C ASP A 129 -16.42 -4.58 18.14
N ARG A 130 -16.39 -3.64 19.11
CA ARG A 130 -16.17 -2.22 18.83
C ARG A 130 -14.99 -1.68 19.60
N THR A 131 -14.08 -1.05 18.86
CA THR A 131 -13.03 -0.23 19.45
C THR A 131 -13.65 1.07 19.98
N LEU A 132 -13.48 1.32 21.28
CA LEU A 132 -13.86 2.61 21.88
C LEU A 132 -12.84 3.68 21.49
N TRP A 133 -13.29 4.93 21.38
CA TRP A 133 -12.39 6.06 21.11
C TRP A 133 -11.31 6.14 22.19
N ASN A 134 -10.04 6.06 21.78
CA ASN A 134 -8.90 6.01 22.69
C ASN A 134 -7.89 7.12 22.40
N GLY A 135 -6.83 7.17 23.20
CA GLY A 135 -5.74 8.15 23.03
C GLY A 135 -5.07 8.06 21.65
N ASP A 136 -4.92 6.85 21.10
CA ASP A 136 -4.28 6.63 19.80
C ASP A 136 -5.11 7.17 18.64
N LEU A 137 -6.44 7.01 18.68
CA LEU A 137 -7.36 7.60 17.70
C LEU A 137 -7.39 9.12 17.79
N THR A 138 -7.38 9.66 19.02
CA THR A 138 -7.26 11.13 19.25
C THR A 138 -5.96 11.67 18.66
N ARG A 139 -4.86 10.95 18.90
CA ARG A 139 -3.55 11.27 18.36
C ARG A 139 -3.55 11.21 16.83
N GLY A 140 -4.09 10.14 16.24
CA GLY A 140 -4.22 10.00 14.79
C GLY A 140 -5.02 11.13 14.16
N ALA A 141 -6.17 11.49 14.74
CA ALA A 141 -6.98 12.62 14.30
C ALA A 141 -6.22 13.96 14.41
N GLY A 142 -5.51 14.18 15.51
CA GLY A 142 -4.66 15.36 15.70
C GLY A 142 -3.54 15.46 14.67
N LEU A 143 -2.91 14.34 14.31
CA LEU A 143 -1.89 14.28 13.26
C LEU A 143 -2.45 14.58 11.87
N ILE A 144 -3.64 14.06 11.55
CA ILE A 144 -4.33 14.40 10.30
C ILE A 144 -4.60 15.90 10.24
N GLY A 145 -5.12 16.49 11.32
CA GLY A 145 -5.30 17.94 11.43
C GLY A 145 -3.98 18.71 11.27
N GLY A 146 -2.91 18.23 11.89
CA GLY A 146 -1.57 18.80 11.80
C GLY A 146 -0.94 18.75 10.41
N GLY A 147 -1.39 17.85 9.52
CA GLY A 147 -1.00 17.84 8.10
C GLY A 147 -1.92 18.67 7.20
N VAL A 148 -3.24 18.61 7.44
CA VAL A 148 -4.25 19.25 6.57
C VAL A 148 -4.34 20.76 6.80
N LEU A 149 -4.32 21.24 8.05
CA LEU A 149 -4.47 22.67 8.34
C LEU A 149 -3.31 23.52 7.78
N PRO A 150 -2.04 23.08 7.82
CA PRO A 150 -0.98 23.79 7.11
C PRO A 150 -1.15 23.84 5.59
N ALA A 151 -1.70 22.80 4.96
CA ALA A 151 -2.00 22.84 3.54
C ALA A 151 -3.11 23.87 3.23
N LEU A 152 -4.12 23.97 4.11
CA LEU A 152 -5.12 25.03 4.03
C LEU A 152 -4.51 26.42 4.23
N LEU A 153 -3.55 26.57 5.16
CA LEU A 153 -2.82 27.83 5.35
C LEU A 153 -2.11 28.26 4.07
N ALA A 154 -1.39 27.34 3.41
CA ALA A 154 -0.73 27.61 2.14
C ALA A 154 -1.73 28.04 1.05
N PHE A 155 -2.89 27.38 0.98
CA PHE A 155 -3.96 27.74 0.06
C PHE A 155 -4.55 29.13 0.34
N VAL A 156 -4.74 29.49 1.61
CA VAL A 156 -5.20 30.83 2.01
C VAL A 156 -4.17 31.90 1.65
N THR A 157 -2.89 31.68 1.94
CA THR A 157 -1.84 32.64 1.56
C THR A 157 -1.71 32.81 0.06
N TRP A 158 -1.90 31.72 -0.70
CA TRP A 158 -1.87 31.73 -2.16
C TRP A 158 -3.02 32.55 -2.76
N THR A 159 -4.24 32.32 -2.27
CA THR A 159 -5.46 32.95 -2.81
C THR A 159 -5.73 34.35 -2.28
N ALA A 160 -5.04 34.78 -1.22
CA ALA A 160 -5.19 36.10 -0.64
C ALA A 160 -4.68 37.23 -1.55
N GLU A 161 -3.75 36.94 -2.46
CA GLU A 161 -3.26 37.89 -3.47
C GLU A 161 -3.93 37.60 -4.82
N PRO A 162 -4.74 38.51 -5.39
CA PRO A 162 -5.48 38.25 -6.63
C PRO A 162 -4.59 37.88 -7.83
N HIS A 163 -3.40 38.49 -7.90
CA HIS A 163 -2.40 38.19 -8.93
C HIS A 163 -1.48 37.02 -8.57
N HIS A 164 -1.67 36.45 -7.38
CA HIS A 164 -0.83 35.43 -6.80
C HIS A 164 0.67 35.83 -6.76
N ASP A 165 0.93 37.13 -6.58
CA ASP A 165 2.28 37.62 -6.36
C ASP A 165 2.74 37.28 -4.95
N MET A 166 3.54 36.24 -4.85
CA MET A 166 4.07 35.75 -3.58
C MET A 166 5.33 36.51 -3.14
N ASN A 167 5.86 37.47 -3.91
CA ASN A 167 6.92 38.38 -3.44
C ASN A 167 6.34 39.52 -2.59
N SER A 168 5.57 39.13 -1.59
CA SER A 168 4.72 40.00 -0.77
C SER A 168 4.68 39.43 0.65
N LEU A 169 3.92 40.11 1.54
CA LEU A 169 3.74 39.65 2.92
C LEU A 169 3.25 38.19 2.98
N GLN A 170 2.42 37.78 2.04
CA GLN A 170 1.85 36.43 1.95
C GLN A 170 2.94 35.36 1.77
N GLY A 171 3.92 35.61 0.89
CA GLY A 171 5.05 34.69 0.71
C GLY A 171 5.96 34.64 1.93
N VAL A 172 6.16 35.76 2.63
CA VAL A 172 6.91 35.79 3.90
C VAL A 172 6.20 34.98 4.98
N LEU A 173 4.88 35.11 5.11
CA LEU A 173 4.07 34.31 6.05
C LEU A 173 4.15 32.82 5.73
N ALA A 174 4.04 32.45 4.46
CA ALA A 174 4.21 31.07 4.00
C ALA A 174 5.64 30.55 4.27
N ALA A 175 6.67 31.39 4.09
CA ALA A 175 8.06 31.04 4.37
C ALA A 175 8.28 30.76 5.86
N VAL A 176 7.79 31.64 6.73
CA VAL A 176 7.88 31.48 8.18
C VAL A 176 7.13 30.23 8.63
N ALA A 177 5.90 30.03 8.17
CA ALA A 177 5.11 28.85 8.49
C ALA A 177 5.78 27.55 8.01
N GLY A 178 6.23 27.52 6.74
CA GLY A 178 6.93 26.38 6.16
C GLY A 178 8.22 26.04 6.91
N LEU A 179 9.05 27.03 7.22
CA LEU A 179 10.30 26.83 7.96
C LEU A 179 10.05 26.32 9.39
N LEU A 180 9.09 26.92 10.11
CA LEU A 180 8.73 26.48 11.46
C LEU A 180 8.24 25.02 11.46
N LEU A 181 7.41 24.64 10.48
CA LEU A 181 6.90 23.27 10.36
C LEU A 181 8.00 22.27 10.00
N VAL A 182 8.93 22.62 9.09
CA VAL A 182 10.11 21.79 8.78
C VAL A 182 10.95 21.59 10.04
N VAL A 183 11.25 22.66 10.78
CA VAL A 183 12.03 22.59 12.03
C VAL A 183 11.32 21.70 13.05
N LEU A 184 10.01 21.89 13.25
CA LEU A 184 9.24 21.08 14.19
C LEU A 184 9.20 19.61 13.77
N ALA A 185 9.05 19.32 12.48
CA ALA A 185 9.12 17.96 11.95
C ALA A 185 10.50 17.32 12.18
N CYS A 186 11.59 18.05 11.94
CA CYS A 186 12.95 17.60 12.21
C CYS A 186 13.18 17.32 13.71
N VAL A 187 12.72 18.20 14.59
CA VAL A 187 12.80 18.02 16.05
C VAL A 187 11.98 16.80 16.48
N ARG A 188 10.76 16.62 15.97
CA ARG A 188 9.92 15.45 16.26
C ARG A 188 10.57 14.15 15.79
N ALA A 189 11.21 14.13 14.62
CA ALA A 189 11.90 12.97 14.10
C ALA A 189 13.16 12.60 14.90
N ARG A 190 13.94 13.60 15.36
CA ARG A 190 15.25 13.35 16.00
C ARG A 190 15.23 13.31 17.51
N VAL A 191 14.47 14.20 18.15
CA VAL A 191 14.48 14.36 19.60
C VAL A 191 13.42 13.48 20.26
N TYR A 192 12.25 13.37 19.64
CA TYR A 192 11.11 12.63 20.19
C TYR A 192 10.94 11.22 19.60
N ASP A 193 11.71 10.87 18.56
CA ASP A 193 11.56 9.65 17.74
C ASP A 193 10.09 9.41 17.30
N ASP A 194 9.32 10.51 17.15
CA ASP A 194 7.91 10.46 16.78
C ASP A 194 7.77 10.65 15.26
N ARG A 195 7.77 9.51 14.57
CA ARG A 195 7.65 9.43 13.11
C ARG A 195 6.31 9.95 12.60
N GLY A 196 5.21 9.63 13.28
CA GLY A 196 3.87 10.03 12.86
C GLY A 196 3.71 11.56 12.88
N SER A 197 4.16 12.19 13.95
CA SER A 197 4.18 13.66 14.07
C SER A 197 5.11 14.31 13.05
N ALA A 198 6.31 13.74 12.85
CA ALA A 198 7.26 14.27 11.89
C ALA A 198 6.72 14.25 10.45
N VAL A 199 6.10 13.14 10.04
CA VAL A 199 5.50 13.00 8.70
C VAL A 199 4.33 13.97 8.53
N ALA A 200 3.41 14.06 9.50
CA ALA A 200 2.27 14.96 9.42
C ALA A 200 2.69 16.43 9.25
N LEU A 201 3.59 16.91 10.12
CA LEU A 201 4.08 18.29 10.08
C LEU A 201 4.96 18.55 8.86
N GLY A 202 5.82 17.59 8.49
CA GLY A 202 6.69 17.69 7.32
C GLY A 202 5.89 17.78 6.03
N LEU A 203 4.87 16.93 5.84
CA LEU A 203 3.97 16.99 4.69
C LEU A 203 3.17 18.30 4.66
N GLY A 204 2.69 18.78 5.82
CA GLY A 204 2.01 20.08 5.93
C GLY A 204 2.93 21.28 5.62
N ALA A 205 4.24 21.14 5.82
CA ALA A 205 5.21 22.18 5.51
C ALA A 205 5.40 22.39 4.00
N LEU A 206 5.35 21.33 3.19
CA LEU A 206 5.73 21.37 1.78
C LEU A 206 4.88 22.34 0.93
N PRO A 207 3.55 22.42 1.06
CA PRO A 207 2.75 23.43 0.36
C PRO A 207 3.16 24.86 0.74
N ASN A 208 3.43 25.14 2.01
CA ASN A 208 3.87 26.46 2.48
C ASN A 208 5.26 26.81 1.93
N VAL A 209 6.17 25.84 1.89
CA VAL A 209 7.50 26.01 1.27
C VAL A 209 7.38 26.22 -0.24
N ALA A 210 6.44 25.57 -0.92
CA ALA A 210 6.19 25.78 -2.35
C ALA A 210 5.72 27.22 -2.64
N VAL A 211 4.76 27.71 -1.85
CA VAL A 211 4.24 29.09 -1.95
C VAL A 211 5.33 30.12 -1.61
N ALA A 212 6.16 29.84 -0.60
CA ALA A 212 7.31 30.68 -0.29
C ALA A 212 8.36 30.70 -1.41
N GLY A 213 8.65 29.53 -2.00
CA GLY A 213 9.61 29.37 -3.07
C GLY A 213 9.21 30.11 -4.34
N SER A 214 7.93 30.10 -4.72
CA SER A 214 7.43 30.85 -5.88
C SER A 214 7.56 32.37 -5.72
N GLY A 215 7.61 32.88 -4.49
CA GLY A 215 7.73 34.30 -4.14
C GLY A 215 9.16 34.82 -3.98
N LEU A 216 10.20 34.00 -4.21
CA LEU A 216 11.60 34.42 -4.02
C LEU A 216 12.05 35.52 -5.01
N LEU A 217 11.40 35.63 -6.16
CA LEU A 217 11.64 36.66 -7.16
C LEU A 217 10.34 37.39 -7.49
N PRO A 218 10.38 38.71 -7.76
CA PRO A 218 9.19 39.46 -8.16
C PRO A 218 8.69 38.98 -9.51
N LEU A 219 7.38 39.05 -9.73
CA LEU A 219 6.83 38.85 -11.06
C LEU A 219 7.24 40.00 -11.97
N ALA A 220 7.46 39.69 -13.26
CA ALA A 220 7.57 40.73 -14.27
C ALA A 220 6.19 41.38 -14.45
N ASP A 221 6.17 42.72 -14.59
CA ASP A 221 4.94 43.51 -14.62
C ASP A 221 3.88 42.90 -15.57
N HIS A 222 2.68 42.70 -15.03
CA HIS A 222 1.48 42.22 -15.74
C HIS A 222 1.46 40.75 -16.17
N GLN A 223 2.41 39.92 -15.74
CA GLN A 223 2.35 38.47 -15.94
C GLN A 223 1.91 37.74 -14.66
N GLY A 224 1.11 36.68 -14.81
CA GLY A 224 0.84 35.73 -13.72
C GLY A 224 2.06 34.85 -13.44
N ILE A 225 1.91 33.90 -12.52
CA ILE A 225 2.99 32.95 -12.15
C ILE A 225 3.55 32.27 -13.41
N GLY A 226 4.84 32.49 -13.65
CA GLY A 226 5.56 31.95 -14.79
C GLY A 226 6.32 30.66 -14.48
N ARG A 227 7.03 30.16 -15.50
CA ARG A 227 7.88 28.96 -15.41
C ARG A 227 8.96 29.09 -14.35
N LEU A 228 9.53 30.29 -14.16
CA LEU A 228 10.60 30.54 -13.18
C LEU A 228 10.11 30.41 -11.73
N GLN A 229 8.93 30.93 -11.43
CA GLN A 229 8.32 30.83 -10.10
C GLN A 229 7.99 29.37 -9.75
N PHE A 230 7.50 28.60 -10.74
CA PHE A 230 7.29 27.16 -10.56
C PHE A 230 8.60 26.39 -10.33
N LEU A 231 9.67 26.72 -11.08
CA LEU A 231 11.01 26.16 -10.87
C LEU A 231 11.52 26.41 -9.45
N LEU A 232 11.36 27.64 -8.94
CA LEU A 232 11.77 28.03 -7.59
C LEU A 232 10.93 27.31 -6.51
N ALA A 233 9.61 27.20 -6.72
CA ALA A 233 8.73 26.42 -5.84
C ALA A 233 9.17 24.95 -5.76
N CYS A 234 9.40 24.29 -6.91
CA CYS A 234 9.90 22.92 -6.95
C CYS A 234 11.28 22.80 -6.28
N THR A 235 12.17 23.77 -6.47
CA THR A 235 13.50 23.78 -5.85
C THR A 235 13.42 23.92 -4.33
N ALA A 236 12.55 24.80 -3.82
CA ALA A 236 12.34 24.96 -2.38
C ALA A 236 11.76 23.68 -1.74
N VAL A 237 10.77 23.07 -2.39
CA VAL A 237 10.20 21.77 -1.95
C VAL A 237 11.25 20.66 -1.99
N LEU A 238 12.10 20.63 -3.02
CA LEU A 238 13.20 19.67 -3.13
C LEU A 238 14.16 19.78 -1.95
N LEU A 239 14.62 21.01 -1.65
CA LEU A 239 15.52 21.26 -0.53
C LEU A 239 14.89 20.85 0.80
N ALA A 240 13.65 21.27 1.07
CA ALA A 240 12.94 20.90 2.30
C ALA A 240 12.74 19.39 2.42
N SER A 241 12.34 18.72 1.34
CA SER A 241 12.11 17.27 1.31
C SER A 241 13.41 16.48 1.50
N VAL A 242 14.53 16.95 0.93
CA VAL A 242 15.86 16.36 1.15
C VAL A 242 16.27 16.50 2.62
N VAL A 243 16.09 17.68 3.23
CA VAL A 243 16.39 17.88 4.65
C VAL A 243 15.54 16.95 5.51
N LEU A 244 14.23 16.87 5.27
CA LEU A 244 13.32 15.97 6.01
C LEU A 244 13.71 14.49 5.85
N THR A 245 14.10 14.07 4.64
CA THR A 245 14.57 12.71 4.37
C THR A 245 15.88 12.39 5.11
N LEU A 246 16.86 13.31 5.09
CA LEU A 246 18.14 13.13 5.78
C LEU A 246 18.01 13.13 7.31
N VAL A 247 17.03 13.88 7.82
CA VAL A 247 16.78 14.00 9.26
C VAL A 247 15.90 12.84 9.77
N SER A 248 15.11 12.17 8.94
CA SER A 248 14.28 11.05 9.39
C SER A 248 15.09 9.75 9.52
N PRO A 249 15.11 9.09 10.70
CA PRO A 249 15.81 7.81 10.87
C PRO A 249 15.08 6.61 10.22
N GLY A 250 13.79 6.74 9.87
CA GLY A 250 13.01 5.72 9.16
C GLY A 250 11.59 6.21 8.84
N GLY A 251 10.88 5.51 7.94
CA GLY A 251 9.56 5.95 7.47
C GLY A 251 9.62 7.22 6.60
N ASP A 252 10.73 7.42 5.91
CA ASP A 252 11.01 8.58 5.04
C ASP A 252 10.30 8.51 3.68
N GLY A 253 9.59 7.42 3.38
CA GLY A 253 8.87 7.18 2.12
C GLY A 253 8.10 8.39 1.58
N PRO A 254 7.25 9.08 2.38
CA PRO A 254 6.54 10.28 1.91
C PRO A 254 7.49 11.42 1.51
N PHE A 255 8.58 11.64 2.25
CA PHE A 255 9.55 12.68 1.90
C PHE A 255 10.33 12.31 0.63
N VAL A 256 10.70 11.04 0.46
CA VAL A 256 11.32 10.52 -0.76
C VAL A 256 10.40 10.72 -1.98
N ALA A 257 9.09 10.56 -1.82
CA ALA A 257 8.11 10.85 -2.87
C ALA A 257 8.19 12.31 -3.33
N PHE A 258 8.24 13.26 -2.39
CA PHE A 258 8.38 14.67 -2.72
C PHE A 258 9.77 15.03 -3.26
N VAL A 259 10.85 14.40 -2.78
CA VAL A 259 12.20 14.55 -3.37
C VAL A 259 12.16 14.17 -4.85
N PHE A 260 11.60 13.00 -5.17
CA PHE A 260 11.50 12.54 -6.56
C PHE A 260 10.61 13.45 -7.41
N ALA A 261 9.41 13.77 -6.93
CA ALA A 261 8.45 14.58 -7.68
C ALA A 261 8.97 16.01 -7.93
N SER A 262 9.58 16.63 -6.92
CA SER A 262 10.18 17.96 -7.05
C SER A 262 11.44 17.97 -7.92
N ALA A 263 12.27 16.93 -7.86
CA ALA A 263 13.43 16.79 -8.76
C ALA A 263 12.98 16.67 -10.23
N VAL A 264 11.94 15.86 -10.51
CA VAL A 264 11.33 15.79 -11.84
C VAL A 264 10.77 17.15 -12.24
N GLY A 265 10.04 17.83 -11.35
CA GLY A 265 9.49 19.17 -11.60
C GLY A 265 10.56 20.22 -11.90
N VAL A 266 11.66 20.25 -11.16
CA VAL A 266 12.80 21.14 -11.44
C VAL A 266 13.38 20.83 -12.82
N LEU A 267 13.64 19.56 -13.12
CA LEU A 267 14.26 19.17 -14.38
C LEU A 267 13.36 19.49 -15.59
N THR A 268 12.08 19.15 -15.51
CA THR A 268 11.13 19.35 -16.62
C THR A 268 10.84 20.82 -16.83
N THR A 269 10.72 21.61 -15.76
CA THR A 269 10.55 23.07 -15.86
C THR A 269 11.80 23.75 -16.39
N PHE A 270 13.00 23.30 -15.98
CA PHE A 270 14.25 23.81 -16.53
C PHE A 270 14.36 23.54 -18.04
N ILE A 271 14.03 22.32 -18.48
CA ILE A 271 13.96 21.99 -19.91
C ILE A 271 12.92 22.87 -20.61
N ALA A 272 11.72 23.03 -20.04
CA ALA A 272 10.67 23.85 -20.61
C ALA A 272 11.06 25.33 -20.76
N ILE A 273 11.92 25.85 -19.89
CA ILE A 273 12.49 27.20 -20.03
C ILE A 273 13.50 27.25 -21.18
N LEU A 274 14.36 26.24 -21.34
CA LEU A 274 15.37 26.21 -22.40
C LEU A 274 14.80 25.96 -23.80
N THR A 275 13.73 25.19 -23.90
CA THR A 275 13.11 24.80 -25.18
C THR A 275 11.78 25.49 -25.42
N ASP A 276 11.43 26.48 -24.59
CA ASP A 276 10.19 27.26 -24.65
C ASP A 276 8.88 26.45 -24.66
N LEU A 277 8.88 25.27 -24.05
CA LEU A 277 7.70 24.40 -24.00
C LEU A 277 6.55 25.01 -23.22
N THR A 278 5.35 24.91 -23.76
CA THR A 278 4.12 25.26 -23.06
C THR A 278 3.91 24.36 -21.83
N ALA A 279 3.04 24.80 -20.91
CA ALA A 279 2.69 24.01 -19.73
C ALA A 279 2.08 22.65 -20.12
N VAL A 280 1.26 22.64 -21.18
CA VAL A 280 0.58 21.44 -21.70
C VAL A 280 1.61 20.45 -22.26
N GLU A 281 2.57 20.90 -23.08
CA GLU A 281 3.64 20.04 -23.61
C GLU A 281 4.54 19.49 -22.50
N THR A 282 4.88 20.32 -21.51
CA THR A 282 5.69 19.89 -20.36
C THR A 282 4.98 18.81 -19.54
N ALA A 283 3.69 18.99 -19.28
CA ALA A 283 2.86 18.00 -18.61
C ALA A 283 2.68 16.73 -19.47
N GLY A 284 2.57 16.91 -20.79
CA GLY A 284 2.51 15.83 -21.78
C GLY A 284 3.76 14.96 -21.80
N LEU A 285 4.93 15.50 -21.47
CA LEU A 285 6.16 14.72 -21.26
C LEU A 285 6.19 14.03 -19.89
N CYS A 286 5.73 14.72 -18.84
CA CYS A 286 5.78 14.21 -17.46
C CYS A 286 4.85 13.00 -17.24
N ALA A 287 3.66 13.03 -17.83
CA ALA A 287 2.65 11.98 -17.69
C ALA A 287 3.17 10.58 -18.12
N PRO A 288 3.60 10.33 -19.37
CA PRO A 288 4.13 9.04 -19.79
C PRO A 288 5.43 8.68 -19.07
N LEU A 289 6.27 9.67 -18.73
CA LEU A 289 7.52 9.45 -18.02
C LEU A 289 7.25 8.88 -16.61
N SER A 290 6.26 9.42 -15.90
CA SER A 290 5.87 8.92 -14.58
C SER A 290 5.32 7.48 -14.63
N VAL A 291 4.50 7.16 -15.63
CA VAL A 291 3.96 5.81 -15.83
C VAL A 291 5.06 4.82 -16.23
N GLY A 292 5.95 5.23 -17.15
CA GLY A 292 7.07 4.42 -17.63
C GLY A 292 8.08 4.14 -16.51
N ALA A 293 8.37 5.13 -15.66
CA ALA A 293 9.28 4.99 -14.54
C ALA A 293 8.88 3.84 -13.59
N LEU A 294 7.58 3.61 -13.37
CA LEU A 294 7.06 2.54 -12.50
C LEU A 294 7.62 1.15 -12.85
N ALA A 295 7.88 0.87 -14.13
CA ALA A 295 8.44 -0.41 -14.56
C ALA A 295 9.89 -0.64 -14.07
N PHE A 296 10.64 0.44 -13.84
CA PHE A 296 12.06 0.38 -13.48
C PHE A 296 12.29 0.55 -11.97
N LEU A 297 11.29 1.02 -11.21
CA LEU A 297 11.44 1.33 -9.78
C LEU A 297 11.86 0.14 -8.91
N PRO A 298 11.33 -1.10 -9.08
CA PRO A 298 11.78 -2.23 -8.28
C PRO A 298 13.28 -2.50 -8.44
N GLY A 299 13.77 -2.44 -9.68
CA GLY A 299 15.19 -2.63 -9.99
C GLY A 299 16.09 -1.51 -9.41
N LEU A 300 15.64 -0.26 -9.49
CA LEU A 300 16.35 0.89 -8.91
C LEU A 300 16.39 0.81 -7.38
N SER A 301 15.25 0.50 -6.74
CA SER A 301 15.17 0.35 -5.28
C SER A 301 16.13 -0.71 -4.76
N MET A 302 16.19 -1.89 -5.40
CA MET A 302 17.14 -2.95 -4.99
C MET A 302 18.60 -2.50 -5.07
N ARG A 303 18.96 -1.72 -6.12
CA ARG A 303 20.31 -1.17 -6.30
C ARG A 303 20.65 -0.12 -5.24
N PHE A 304 19.73 0.80 -4.95
CA PHE A 304 19.92 1.82 -3.91
C PHE A 304 19.93 1.23 -2.50
N ALA A 305 19.13 0.20 -2.26
CA ALA A 305 19.13 -0.58 -1.04
C ALA A 305 20.40 -1.42 -0.90
N ARG A 306 21.22 -1.61 -1.96
CA ARG A 306 22.43 -2.47 -2.00
C ARG A 306 22.18 -3.91 -1.54
N LEU A 307 20.98 -4.44 -1.77
CA LEU A 307 20.68 -5.81 -1.35
C LEU A 307 21.69 -6.78 -1.99
N PRO A 308 22.27 -7.71 -1.21
CA PRO A 308 23.17 -8.70 -1.77
C PRO A 308 22.40 -9.51 -2.81
N ILE A 309 22.74 -9.30 -4.07
CA ILE A 309 22.21 -10.09 -5.17
C ILE A 309 22.87 -11.45 -4.99
N GLY A 310 22.09 -12.47 -4.61
CA GLY A 310 22.53 -13.85 -4.58
C GLY A 310 22.87 -14.30 -6.00
N PHE A 311 24.04 -13.89 -6.48
CA PHE A 311 24.61 -14.41 -7.71
C PHE A 311 25.31 -15.69 -7.35
N GLU A 312 24.60 -16.81 -7.47
CA GLU A 312 25.26 -18.10 -7.51
C GLU A 312 25.78 -18.30 -8.94
N PRO A 313 27.10 -18.21 -9.20
CA PRO A 313 27.62 -18.55 -10.51
C PRO A 313 27.19 -19.98 -10.83
N PRO A 314 26.70 -20.29 -12.05
CA PRO A 314 26.41 -21.66 -12.42
C PRO A 314 27.68 -22.48 -12.28
N SER A 315 27.72 -23.36 -11.26
CA SER A 315 28.85 -24.21 -10.95
C SER A 315 29.00 -25.28 -12.03
N MET A 316 29.75 -24.96 -13.08
CA MET A 316 30.25 -25.95 -14.03
C MET A 316 31.50 -26.63 -13.46
N ALA A 317 31.36 -27.41 -12.39
CA ALA A 317 32.34 -28.37 -11.90
C ALA A 317 31.60 -29.35 -10.98
N ARG A 318 31.05 -30.44 -11.50
CA ARG A 318 31.68 -31.76 -11.58
C ARG A 318 32.29 -32.22 -10.24
N GLY A 319 31.47 -32.99 -9.51
CA GLY A 319 31.83 -34.04 -8.56
C GLY A 319 33.11 -33.87 -7.74
N GLU A 320 32.97 -33.27 -6.56
CA GLU A 320 33.91 -33.53 -5.47
C GLU A 320 33.09 -33.62 -4.18
N TYR A 321 32.94 -34.85 -3.68
CA TYR A 321 32.43 -35.14 -2.34
C TYR A 321 33.51 -34.71 -1.33
N GLY A 322 33.62 -33.40 -1.13
CA GLY A 322 34.40 -32.79 -0.05
C GLY A 322 33.43 -32.10 0.90
N ASN A 323 33.17 -32.71 2.04
CA ASN A 323 32.56 -32.05 3.18
C ASN A 323 33.53 -30.96 3.68
N ASP A 324 33.43 -29.77 3.11
CA ASP A 324 33.77 -28.55 3.81
C ASP A 324 32.63 -27.58 3.52
N PRO A 325 31.71 -27.32 4.47
CA PRO A 325 30.80 -26.21 4.31
C PRO A 325 31.69 -24.97 4.24
N ALA A 326 31.86 -24.42 3.04
CA ALA A 326 32.47 -23.11 2.86
C ALA A 326 31.86 -22.21 3.92
N ASN A 327 32.70 -21.65 4.80
CA ASN A 327 32.31 -20.76 5.89
C ASN A 327 31.35 -19.71 5.32
N GLN A 328 30.04 -19.99 5.41
CA GLN A 328 29.02 -18.98 5.22
C GLN A 328 29.18 -18.14 6.48
N GLU A 329 29.91 -17.03 6.35
CA GLU A 329 29.95 -16.01 7.41
C GLU A 329 28.51 -15.82 7.89
N PRO A 330 28.26 -15.86 9.21
CA PRO A 330 26.91 -15.74 9.74
C PRO A 330 26.34 -14.42 9.22
N VAL A 331 25.49 -14.53 8.20
CA VAL A 331 24.85 -13.40 7.58
C VAL A 331 23.99 -12.78 8.66
N GLU A 332 24.36 -11.57 9.12
CA GLU A 332 23.59 -10.82 10.10
C GLU A 332 22.18 -10.58 9.54
N ALA A 333 21.25 -11.47 9.88
CA ALA A 333 19.87 -11.44 9.42
C ALA A 333 19.22 -10.08 9.72
N ASP A 334 19.60 -9.46 10.83
CA ASP A 334 19.15 -8.12 11.22
C ASP A 334 19.59 -7.03 10.25
N ARG A 335 20.83 -7.11 9.74
CA ARG A 335 21.37 -6.15 8.77
C ARG A 335 20.67 -6.28 7.42
N ILE A 336 20.44 -7.51 6.95
CA ILE A 336 19.67 -7.75 5.72
C ILE A 336 18.22 -7.29 5.89
N ALA A 337 17.59 -7.57 7.04
CA ALA A 337 16.23 -7.14 7.32
C ALA A 337 16.11 -5.61 7.36
N ALA A 338 17.07 -4.90 7.98
CA ALA A 338 17.13 -3.43 7.95
C ALA A 338 17.30 -2.88 6.53
N GLN A 339 18.16 -3.53 5.73
CA GLN A 339 18.42 -3.14 4.35
C GLN A 339 17.20 -3.36 3.43
N ALA A 340 16.49 -4.48 3.61
CA ALA A 340 15.25 -4.78 2.91
C ALA A 340 14.12 -3.80 3.29
N ARG A 341 13.98 -3.46 4.58
CA ARG A 341 13.03 -2.42 5.04
C ARG A 341 13.32 -1.07 4.38
N ARG A 342 14.58 -0.66 4.32
CA ARG A 342 14.97 0.59 3.67
C ARG A 342 14.70 0.59 2.16
N GLY A 343 14.97 -0.52 1.47
CA GLY A 343 14.61 -0.68 0.06
C GLY A 343 13.11 -0.58 -0.17
N HIS A 344 12.31 -1.17 0.72
CA HIS A 344 10.86 -1.06 0.68
C HIS A 344 10.38 0.39 0.86
N GLU A 345 10.89 1.12 1.86
CA GLU A 345 10.54 2.53 2.10
C GLU A 345 10.92 3.43 0.91
N LEU A 346 12.10 3.23 0.32
CA LEU A 346 12.51 3.93 -0.90
C LEU A 346 11.60 3.62 -2.09
N LEU A 347 11.16 2.35 -2.25
CA LEU A 347 10.24 1.98 -3.31
C LEU A 347 8.87 2.62 -3.12
N VAL A 348 8.34 2.63 -1.89
CA VAL A 348 7.09 3.34 -1.56
C VAL A 348 7.20 4.82 -1.91
N GLY A 349 8.33 5.45 -1.56
CA GLY A 349 8.59 6.84 -1.90
C GLY A 349 8.66 7.09 -3.41
N LEU A 350 9.44 6.31 -4.15
CA LEU A 350 9.56 6.46 -5.60
C LEU A 350 8.23 6.26 -6.34
N VAL A 351 7.42 5.27 -5.91
CA VAL A 351 6.07 5.05 -6.45
C VAL A 351 5.17 6.23 -6.11
N GLY A 352 5.20 6.71 -4.87
CA GLY A 352 4.49 7.91 -4.44
C GLY A 352 4.89 9.16 -5.23
N GLY A 353 6.18 9.30 -5.56
CA GLY A 353 6.70 10.38 -6.39
C GLY A 353 6.17 10.33 -7.82
N CYS A 354 6.14 9.15 -8.44
CA CYS A 354 5.52 8.97 -9.76
C CYS A 354 4.02 9.29 -9.73
N ALA A 355 3.33 8.90 -8.65
CA ALA A 355 1.93 9.24 -8.40
C ALA A 355 1.71 10.77 -8.27
N LEU A 356 2.59 11.49 -7.57
CA LEU A 356 2.51 12.96 -7.48
C LEU A 356 2.75 13.62 -8.83
N VAL A 357 3.75 13.17 -9.60
CA VAL A 357 4.04 13.69 -10.94
C VAL A 357 2.88 13.45 -11.90
N SER A 358 2.25 12.26 -11.86
CA SER A 358 1.12 11.95 -12.73
C SER A 358 -0.11 12.79 -12.40
N VAL A 359 -0.41 13.02 -11.11
CA VAL A 359 -1.49 13.90 -10.67
C VAL A 359 -1.23 15.35 -11.07
N GLY A 360 -0.01 15.84 -10.89
CA GLY A 360 0.38 17.19 -11.32
C GLY A 360 0.25 17.39 -12.84
N ALA A 361 0.71 16.42 -13.63
CA ALA A 361 0.56 16.43 -15.08
C ALA A 361 -0.92 16.37 -15.50
N ALA A 362 -1.72 15.50 -14.88
CA ALA A 362 -3.15 15.38 -15.15
C ALA A 362 -3.93 16.65 -14.78
N ALA A 363 -3.51 17.38 -13.73
CA ALA A 363 -4.09 18.69 -13.40
C ALA A 363 -3.86 19.70 -14.55
N VAL A 364 -2.65 19.80 -15.07
CA VAL A 364 -2.36 20.74 -16.17
C VAL A 364 -3.08 20.32 -17.46
N LEU A 365 -3.00 19.04 -17.82
CA LEU A 365 -3.61 18.50 -19.04
C LEU A 365 -5.15 18.52 -18.99
N GLY A 366 -5.75 18.19 -17.86
CA GLY A 366 -7.20 18.14 -17.68
C GLY A 366 -7.87 19.51 -17.76
N PHE A 367 -7.20 20.56 -17.27
CA PHE A 367 -7.71 21.93 -17.34
C PHE A 367 -7.33 22.65 -18.66
N SER A 368 -6.51 22.01 -19.51
CA SER A 368 -6.18 22.54 -20.84
C SER A 368 -7.38 22.47 -21.80
N HIS A 369 -7.35 23.30 -22.84
CA HIS A 369 -8.37 23.28 -23.91
C HIS A 369 -8.00 22.33 -25.06
N ASP A 370 -6.87 21.63 -24.93
CA ASP A 370 -6.40 20.67 -25.93
C ASP A 370 -7.02 19.29 -25.68
N VAL A 371 -7.71 18.78 -26.70
CA VAL A 371 -8.37 17.47 -26.67
C VAL A 371 -7.33 16.34 -26.52
N TRP A 372 -6.15 16.48 -27.14
CA TRP A 372 -5.10 15.48 -27.03
C TRP A 372 -4.52 15.44 -25.62
N GLY A 373 -4.30 16.59 -24.99
CA GLY A 373 -3.93 16.70 -23.59
C GLY A 373 -4.96 16.05 -22.66
N GLN A 374 -6.25 16.31 -22.85
CA GLN A 374 -7.33 15.70 -22.06
C GLN A 374 -7.37 14.17 -22.23
N LEU A 375 -7.18 13.66 -23.45
CA LEU A 375 -7.08 12.21 -23.71
C LEU A 375 -5.83 11.60 -23.07
N LEU A 376 -4.71 12.31 -23.07
CA LEU A 376 -3.48 11.86 -22.41
C LEU A 376 -3.66 11.82 -20.87
N ALA A 377 -4.35 12.80 -20.28
CA ALA A 377 -4.71 12.78 -18.86
C ALA A 377 -5.60 11.58 -18.51
N PHE A 378 -6.59 11.28 -19.36
CA PHE A 378 -7.45 10.11 -19.21
C PHE A 378 -6.63 8.81 -19.26
N ALA A 379 -5.81 8.64 -20.30
CA ALA A 379 -4.96 7.47 -20.47
C ALA A 379 -3.99 7.29 -19.30
N THR A 380 -3.43 8.38 -18.78
CA THR A 380 -2.53 8.38 -17.61
C THR A 380 -3.26 7.94 -16.34
N GLY A 381 -4.47 8.45 -16.10
CA GLY A 381 -5.30 8.04 -14.97
C GLY A 381 -5.64 6.55 -15.02
N VAL A 382 -6.08 6.05 -16.17
CA VAL A 382 -6.37 4.62 -16.38
C VAL A 382 -5.10 3.77 -16.24
N ALA A 383 -3.97 4.21 -16.80
CA ALA A 383 -2.69 3.51 -16.68
C ALA A 383 -2.24 3.38 -15.22
N MET A 384 -2.40 4.43 -14.40
CA MET A 384 -2.07 4.39 -12.96
C MET A 384 -2.95 3.40 -12.20
N LEU A 385 -4.25 3.35 -12.51
CA LEU A 385 -5.16 2.36 -11.91
C LEU A 385 -4.79 0.92 -12.28
N MET A 386 -4.46 0.67 -13.55
CA MET A 386 -4.03 -0.64 -14.02
C MET A 386 -2.69 -1.04 -13.41
N ARG A 387 -1.72 -0.13 -13.37
CA ARG A 387 -0.39 -0.35 -12.79
C ARG A 387 -0.40 -0.64 -11.29
N ALA A 388 -1.50 -0.34 -10.58
CA ALA A 388 -1.65 -0.73 -9.18
C ALA A 388 -1.49 -2.25 -8.98
N GLN A 389 -1.82 -3.08 -9.99
CA GLN A 389 -1.67 -4.53 -9.93
C GLN A 389 -0.20 -5.03 -9.95
N LEU A 390 0.74 -4.17 -10.36
CA LEU A 390 2.17 -4.51 -10.38
C LEU A 390 2.74 -4.69 -8.96
N PHE A 391 2.09 -4.08 -7.97
CA PHE A 391 2.57 -4.04 -6.59
C PHE A 391 1.67 -4.87 -5.66
N ARG A 392 2.29 -5.52 -4.67
CA ARG A 392 1.55 -6.29 -3.64
C ARG A 392 1.32 -5.51 -2.35
N TYR A 393 2.09 -4.46 -2.10
CA TYR A 393 2.05 -3.72 -0.84
C TYR A 393 0.97 -2.64 -0.85
N THR A 394 0.21 -2.57 0.24
CA THR A 394 -0.95 -1.67 0.39
C THR A 394 -0.61 -0.20 0.14
N ALA A 395 0.53 0.29 0.65
CA ALA A 395 0.94 1.68 0.45
C ALA A 395 1.18 2.03 -1.03
N GLN A 396 1.83 1.13 -1.78
CA GLN A 396 2.11 1.31 -3.21
C GLN A 396 0.81 1.24 -4.03
N VAL A 397 0.00 0.22 -3.78
CA VAL A 397 -1.31 0.03 -4.43
C VAL A 397 -2.22 1.23 -4.15
N ALA A 398 -2.33 1.66 -2.89
CA ALA A 398 -3.16 2.80 -2.50
C ALA A 398 -2.68 4.10 -3.15
N SER A 399 -1.37 4.34 -3.22
CA SER A 399 -0.83 5.55 -3.86
C SER A 399 -1.16 5.63 -5.36
N LEU A 400 -1.07 4.50 -6.08
CA LEU A 400 -1.39 4.44 -7.51
C LEU A 400 -2.89 4.51 -7.78
N LEU A 401 -3.69 3.84 -6.96
CA LEU A 401 -5.15 3.94 -7.02
C LEU A 401 -5.61 5.38 -6.75
N ALA A 402 -5.08 6.01 -5.70
CA ALA A 402 -5.39 7.39 -5.37
C ALA A 402 -4.95 8.35 -6.49
N ALA A 403 -3.76 8.16 -7.07
CA ALA A 403 -3.28 8.98 -8.18
C ALA A 403 -4.10 8.81 -9.46
N GLY A 404 -4.47 7.58 -9.81
CA GLY A 404 -5.33 7.30 -10.95
C GLY A 404 -6.71 7.91 -10.79
N LEU A 405 -7.34 7.74 -9.62
CA LEU A 405 -8.62 8.37 -9.30
C LEU A 405 -8.53 9.91 -9.29
N ALA A 406 -7.51 10.48 -8.65
CA ALA A 406 -7.31 11.92 -8.60
C ALA A 406 -7.11 12.50 -10.01
N SER A 407 -6.35 11.82 -10.88
CA SER A 407 -6.15 12.23 -12.28
C SER A 407 -7.46 12.25 -13.06
N LEU A 408 -8.32 11.23 -12.89
CA LEU A 408 -9.63 11.18 -13.53
C LEU A 408 -10.60 12.23 -12.99
N VAL A 409 -10.55 12.50 -11.68
CA VAL A 409 -11.34 13.57 -11.05
C VAL A 409 -10.91 14.94 -11.56
N LEU A 410 -9.59 15.19 -11.66
CA LEU A 410 -9.05 16.45 -12.19
C LEU A 410 -9.42 16.66 -13.66
N LEU A 411 -9.38 15.60 -14.47
CA LEU A 411 -9.89 15.64 -15.84
C LEU A 411 -11.39 15.98 -15.88
N GLY A 412 -12.21 15.31 -15.07
CA GLY A 412 -13.65 15.56 -15.00
C GLY A 412 -13.96 16.99 -14.55
N LEU A 413 -13.22 17.51 -13.57
CA LEU A 413 -13.32 18.90 -13.12
C LEU A 413 -12.89 19.88 -14.21
N GLY A 414 -11.78 19.64 -14.90
CA GLY A 414 -11.31 20.48 -16.00
C GLY A 414 -12.33 20.54 -17.15
N LEU A 415 -12.89 19.40 -17.54
CA LEU A 415 -13.98 19.34 -18.51
C LEU A 415 -15.23 20.11 -18.03
N SER A 416 -15.61 19.98 -16.76
CA SER A 416 -16.80 20.65 -16.22
C SER A 416 -16.63 22.16 -16.08
N LEU A 417 -15.45 22.63 -15.67
CA LEU A 417 -15.19 24.03 -15.34
C LEU A 417 -14.79 24.87 -16.57
N HIS A 418 -14.20 24.25 -17.59
CA HIS A 418 -13.81 24.92 -18.83
C HIS A 418 -14.60 24.39 -20.04
N PRO A 419 -15.84 24.88 -20.27
CA PRO A 419 -16.55 24.58 -21.49
C PRO A 419 -15.87 25.19 -22.72
N PRO A 420 -15.90 24.50 -23.88
CA PRO A 420 -15.42 25.04 -25.14
C PRO A 420 -16.04 26.40 -25.45
N LEU A 421 -15.22 27.35 -25.91
CA LEU A 421 -15.62 28.73 -26.18
C LEU A 421 -16.76 28.81 -27.20
N ASP A 422 -16.81 27.89 -28.15
CA ASP A 422 -17.88 27.83 -29.17
C ASP A 422 -19.28 27.64 -28.56
N TYR A 423 -19.40 26.83 -27.50
CA TYR A 423 -20.67 26.60 -26.82
C TYR A 423 -21.08 27.78 -25.94
N LEU A 424 -20.11 28.48 -25.35
CA LEU A 424 -20.38 29.71 -24.62
C LEU A 424 -20.79 30.84 -25.57
N ASP A 425 -20.13 30.96 -26.73
CA ASP A 425 -20.49 31.93 -27.76
C ASP A 425 -21.91 31.70 -28.29
N ASP A 426 -22.30 30.44 -28.53
CA ASP A 426 -23.68 30.10 -28.93
C ASP A 426 -24.70 30.43 -27.83
N PHE A 427 -24.38 30.17 -26.56
CA PHE A 427 -25.25 30.52 -25.44
C PHE A 427 -25.41 32.04 -25.27
N PHE A 428 -24.31 32.79 -25.24
CA PHE A 428 -24.33 34.24 -25.04
C PHE A 428 -24.84 35.01 -26.26
N ARG A 429 -24.60 34.53 -27.50
CA ARG A 429 -25.06 35.22 -28.72
C ARG A 429 -26.42 34.76 -29.23
N LYS A 430 -26.75 33.47 -29.13
CA LYS A 430 -28.00 32.90 -29.70
C LYS A 430 -29.04 32.53 -28.64
N GLY A 431 -28.68 32.53 -27.35
CA GLY A 431 -29.57 32.15 -26.25
C GLY A 431 -29.95 30.66 -26.24
N ASP A 432 -29.22 29.83 -26.99
CA ASP A 432 -29.49 28.40 -27.11
C ASP A 432 -28.66 27.61 -26.09
N SER A 433 -29.32 27.05 -25.06
CA SER A 433 -28.68 26.21 -24.04
C SER A 433 -28.51 24.75 -24.45
N THR A 434 -29.11 24.35 -25.58
CA THR A 434 -29.15 22.95 -26.03
C THR A 434 -27.76 22.29 -26.11
N PRO A 435 -26.69 22.93 -26.63
CA PRO A 435 -25.36 22.31 -26.71
C PRO A 435 -24.72 22.08 -25.34
N LEU A 436 -24.93 23.02 -24.41
CA LEU A 436 -24.44 22.91 -23.03
C LEU A 436 -25.19 21.81 -22.29
N ASP A 437 -26.53 21.78 -22.42
CA ASP A 437 -27.39 20.78 -21.78
C ASP A 437 -27.02 19.36 -22.22
N ILE A 438 -26.84 19.13 -23.52
CA ILE A 438 -26.39 17.84 -24.07
C ILE A 438 -25.04 17.42 -23.49
N ARG A 439 -24.07 18.35 -23.39
CA ARG A 439 -22.75 18.08 -22.81
C ARG A 439 -22.84 17.72 -21.33
N THR A 440 -23.62 18.44 -20.54
CA THR A 440 -23.86 18.10 -19.13
C THR A 440 -24.52 16.74 -18.98
N VAL A 441 -25.53 16.41 -19.78
CA VAL A 441 -26.17 15.09 -19.77
C VAL A 441 -25.15 14.00 -20.08
N TRP A 442 -24.27 14.23 -21.06
CA TRP A 442 -23.25 13.25 -21.45
C TRP A 442 -22.18 13.07 -20.36
N LEU A 443 -21.68 14.17 -19.77
CA LEU A 443 -20.73 14.12 -18.66
C LEU A 443 -21.33 13.42 -17.44
N VAL A 444 -22.57 13.75 -17.06
CA VAL A 444 -23.28 13.09 -15.96
C VAL A 444 -23.45 11.60 -16.25
N ALA A 445 -23.86 11.24 -17.48
CA ALA A 445 -24.03 9.84 -17.86
C ALA A 445 -22.71 9.06 -17.78
N VAL A 446 -21.59 9.63 -18.26
CA VAL A 446 -20.27 8.99 -18.20
C VAL A 446 -19.77 8.85 -16.76
N ILE A 447 -19.90 9.89 -15.94
CA ILE A 447 -19.49 9.84 -14.52
C ILE A 447 -20.36 8.82 -13.76
N ALA A 448 -21.66 8.78 -14.01
CA ALA A 448 -22.56 7.79 -13.42
C ALA A 448 -22.20 6.37 -13.85
N ALA A 449 -21.93 6.15 -15.14
CA ALA A 449 -21.50 4.85 -15.66
C ALA A 449 -20.16 4.41 -15.08
N ALA A 450 -19.17 5.31 -14.99
CA ALA A 450 -17.87 5.04 -14.38
C ALA A 450 -18.01 4.70 -12.89
N THR A 451 -18.84 5.45 -12.16
CA THR A 451 -19.13 5.18 -10.74
C THR A 451 -19.78 3.82 -10.57
N ALA A 452 -20.80 3.50 -11.37
CA ALA A 452 -21.47 2.21 -11.36
C ALA A 452 -20.51 1.06 -11.69
N LEU A 453 -19.61 1.25 -12.65
CA LEU A 453 -18.61 0.26 -13.04
C LEU A 453 -17.60 0.01 -11.91
N ILE A 454 -16.99 1.07 -11.37
CA ILE A 454 -15.98 0.96 -10.31
C ILE A 454 -16.59 0.33 -9.04
N THR A 455 -17.78 0.76 -8.64
CA THR A 455 -18.48 0.19 -7.48
C THR A 455 -18.87 -1.28 -7.71
N SER A 456 -19.34 -1.62 -8.91
CA SER A 456 -19.63 -3.02 -9.27
C SER A 456 -18.39 -3.90 -9.20
N ILE A 457 -17.26 -3.43 -9.75
CA ILE A 457 -15.98 -4.16 -9.70
C ILE A 457 -15.54 -4.35 -8.23
N GLY A 458 -15.60 -3.30 -7.42
CA GLY A 458 -15.21 -3.35 -6.01
C GLY A 458 -16.07 -4.29 -5.15
N LEU A 459 -17.35 -4.42 -5.47
CA LEU A 459 -18.29 -5.27 -4.72
C LEU A 459 -18.31 -6.73 -5.21
N ILE A 460 -18.10 -6.96 -6.51
CA ILE A 460 -18.24 -8.29 -7.14
C ILE A 460 -16.91 -9.06 -7.12
N THR A 461 -15.80 -8.39 -7.45
CA THR A 461 -14.50 -9.05 -7.64
C THR A 461 -14.00 -9.80 -6.39
N PRO A 462 -14.06 -9.23 -5.17
CA PRO A 462 -13.61 -9.95 -3.96
C PRO A 462 -14.44 -11.19 -3.64
N ARG A 463 -15.72 -11.22 -4.07
CA ARG A 463 -16.66 -12.31 -3.73
C ARG A 463 -16.65 -13.45 -4.75
N ARG A 464 -16.54 -13.13 -6.04
CA ARG A 464 -16.62 -14.12 -7.13
C ARG A 464 -15.24 -14.54 -7.68
N GLY A 465 -14.19 -13.79 -7.36
CA GLY A 465 -12.89 -13.93 -8.01
C GLY A 465 -12.93 -13.45 -9.46
N VAL A 466 -11.75 -13.27 -10.06
CA VAL A 466 -11.61 -12.89 -11.47
C VAL A 466 -11.44 -14.16 -12.30
N SER A 467 -12.23 -14.34 -13.36
CA SER A 467 -12.04 -15.47 -14.27
C SER A 467 -10.75 -15.30 -15.10
N PRO A 468 -10.10 -16.38 -15.55
CA PRO A 468 -8.87 -16.29 -16.35
C PRO A 468 -9.02 -15.43 -17.61
N PHE A 469 -10.22 -15.41 -18.20
CA PHE A 469 -10.54 -14.56 -19.35
C PHE A 469 -10.41 -13.06 -19.01
N TRP A 470 -10.99 -12.62 -17.89
CA TRP A 470 -10.92 -11.23 -17.46
C TRP A 470 -9.52 -10.82 -17.03
N GLY A 471 -8.76 -11.73 -16.42
CA GLY A 471 -7.33 -11.51 -16.14
C GLY A 471 -6.54 -11.23 -17.42
N ARG A 472 -6.68 -12.07 -18.44
CA ARG A 472 -6.00 -11.88 -19.73
C ARG A 472 -6.46 -10.63 -20.46
N PHE A 473 -7.77 -10.33 -20.44
CA PHE A 473 -8.30 -9.11 -21.04
C PHE A 473 -7.68 -7.86 -20.41
N MET A 474 -7.53 -7.84 -19.08
CA MET A 474 -6.93 -6.70 -18.38
C MET A 474 -5.45 -6.52 -18.67
N GLU A 475 -4.69 -7.62 -18.84
CA GLU A 475 -3.30 -7.56 -19.30
C GLU A 475 -3.18 -6.95 -20.70
N ILE A 476 -4.06 -7.34 -21.63
CA ILE A 476 -4.08 -6.80 -23.00
C ILE A 476 -4.49 -5.32 -22.97
N ALA A 477 -5.53 -4.99 -22.21
CA ALA A 477 -6.01 -3.62 -22.05
C ALA A 477 -4.93 -2.71 -21.43
N GLU A 478 -4.21 -3.18 -20.40
CA GLU A 478 -3.08 -2.46 -19.83
C GLU A 478 -2.00 -2.20 -20.87
N THR A 479 -1.60 -3.23 -21.62
CA THR A 479 -0.59 -3.10 -22.67
C THR A 479 -1.01 -2.09 -23.73
N PHE A 480 -2.28 -2.12 -24.14
CA PHE A 480 -2.85 -1.16 -25.09
C PHE A 480 -2.82 0.27 -24.54
N VAL A 481 -3.28 0.50 -23.31
CA VAL A 481 -3.27 1.84 -22.68
C VAL A 481 -1.84 2.37 -22.53
N LEU A 482 -0.86 1.52 -22.19
CA LEU A 482 0.53 1.94 -22.10
C LEU A 482 1.12 2.32 -23.46
N LEU A 483 0.76 1.58 -24.52
CA LEU A 483 1.18 1.88 -25.89
C LEU A 483 0.58 3.17 -26.44
N THR A 484 -0.64 3.55 -26.02
CA THR A 484 -1.30 4.79 -26.50
C THR A 484 -0.72 6.06 -25.88
N LEU A 485 -0.01 5.99 -24.76
CA LEU A 485 0.61 7.17 -24.14
C LEU A 485 1.61 7.88 -25.07
N VAL A 486 2.42 7.13 -25.82
CA VAL A 486 3.41 7.69 -26.76
C VAL A 486 2.76 8.46 -27.91
N PRO A 487 1.84 7.90 -28.71
CA PRO A 487 1.19 8.63 -29.79
C PRO A 487 0.36 9.81 -29.29
N LEU A 488 -0.30 9.69 -28.13
CA LEU A 488 -1.01 10.83 -27.52
C LEU A 488 -0.04 11.97 -27.15
N THR A 489 1.14 11.63 -26.63
CA THR A 489 2.19 12.62 -26.36
C THR A 489 2.61 13.32 -27.66
N LEU A 490 2.88 12.56 -28.73
CA LEU A 490 3.22 13.14 -30.03
C LEU A 490 2.11 14.04 -30.61
N ALA A 491 0.85 13.73 -30.32
CA ALA A 491 -0.28 14.57 -30.71
C ALA A 491 -0.29 15.90 -29.94
N VAL A 492 0.01 15.89 -28.64
CA VAL A 492 0.13 17.10 -27.82
C VAL A 492 1.26 18.02 -28.32
N PHE A 493 2.35 17.46 -28.86
CA PHE A 493 3.45 18.21 -29.49
C PHE A 493 3.16 18.62 -30.94
N ASP A 494 1.93 18.46 -31.45
CA ASP A 494 1.51 18.77 -32.82
C ASP A 494 2.35 18.10 -33.93
N VAL A 495 3.08 17.02 -33.61
CA VAL A 495 3.99 16.34 -34.55
C VAL A 495 3.25 15.83 -35.78
N TYR A 496 2.01 15.35 -35.61
CA TYR A 496 1.19 14.88 -36.72
C TYR A 496 0.74 16.00 -37.65
N ALA A 497 0.46 17.20 -37.11
CA ALA A 497 0.10 18.36 -37.91
C ALA A 497 1.31 18.84 -38.73
N GLN A 498 2.49 18.89 -38.10
CA GLN A 498 3.75 19.23 -38.77
C GLN A 498 4.10 18.23 -39.87
N ALA A 499 3.98 16.92 -39.60
CA ALA A 499 4.22 15.87 -40.59
C ALA A 499 3.26 15.98 -41.78
N ARG A 500 1.98 16.25 -41.54
CA ARG A 500 0.99 16.46 -42.60
C ARG A 500 1.32 17.68 -43.46
N ALA A 501 1.74 18.79 -42.83
CA ALA A 501 2.12 20.02 -43.51
C ALA A 501 3.42 19.90 -44.34
N MET A 502 4.28 18.91 -44.06
CA MET A 502 5.45 18.61 -44.89
C MET A 502 5.11 17.74 -46.11
N THR A 503 4.00 17.01 -46.07
CA THR A 503 3.57 16.09 -47.15
C THR A 503 2.51 16.64 -48.10
N GLY A 504 1.90 17.78 -47.76
CA GLY A 504 0.97 18.52 -48.62
C GLY A 504 1.57 19.85 -49.02
#